data_AF-A0A356T3H4-F1
#
_entry.id   AF-A0A356T3H4-F1
#
_cell.length_a   1.000
_cell.length_b   1.000
_cell.length_c   1.000
_cell.angle_alpha   90.00
_cell.angle_beta   90.00
_cell.angle_gamma   90.00
#
_symmetry.space_group_name_H-M   'P 1'
#
loop_
_entity.id
_entity.type
_entity.pdbx_description
1 polymer ?
#
loop_
_entity_poly.entity_id
_entity_poly.type
_entity_poly.pdbx_seq_one_letter_code
_entity_poly.pdbx_strand_id
1 'polypeptide(L)'
;QFADIYFLFDVTSSMSTELSTLRAATTSLLESLTCSDTGFACRTDGDCAVGQVCSLTGRCTEDPTRSSCIASPWSGGGYYESSFVNRLPLQAVPEATRAALDVPTTGTVEELFGAAWSVVDPDGSPGAETGCATASPTRG
;
A
#
# COMPACT_ATOMS: atom_id res chain seq x y z
N GLN A 1 1.95 -10.89 -11.85
CA GLN A 1 1.92 -9.41 -11.85
C GLN A 1 2.50 -8.91 -10.54
N PHE A 2 3.19 -7.77 -10.59
CA PHE A 2 3.67 -7.05 -9.41
C PHE A 2 2.88 -5.76 -9.28
N ALA A 3 2.54 -5.39 -8.06
CA ALA A 3 1.94 -4.10 -7.77
C ALA A 3 2.44 -3.60 -6.43
N ASP A 4 2.75 -2.32 -6.38
CA ASP A 4 3.12 -1.61 -5.16
C ASP A 4 1.94 -0.73 -4.75
N ILE A 5 1.45 -0.91 -3.52
CA ILE A 5 0.30 -0.20 -2.99
C ILE A 5 0.71 0.54 -1.72
N TYR A 6 0.72 1.87 -1.77
CA TYR A 6 1.00 2.69 -0.60
C TYR A 6 -0.27 3.39 -0.12
N PHE A 7 -0.67 3.15 1.12
CA PHE A 7 -1.82 3.80 1.73
C PHE A 7 -1.37 5.03 2.51
N LEU A 8 -1.83 6.21 2.09
CA LEU A 8 -1.59 7.47 2.79
C LEU A 8 -2.93 8.02 3.30
N PHE A 9 -3.03 8.27 4.60
CA PHE A 9 -4.26 8.74 5.23
C PHE A 9 -4.13 10.11 5.86
N ASP A 10 -5.19 10.90 5.72
CA ASP A 10 -5.44 12.06 6.57
C ASP A 10 -5.89 11.58 7.95
N VAL A 11 -5.25 12.06 9.03
CA VAL A 11 -5.66 11.70 10.40
C VAL A 11 -6.50 12.76 11.10
N THR A 12 -6.86 13.85 10.42
CA THR A 12 -7.67 14.92 11.00
C THR A 12 -9.00 14.43 11.59
N SER A 13 -9.46 15.14 12.62
CA SER A 13 -10.69 14.78 13.33
C SER A 13 -11.94 14.76 12.44
N SER A 14 -11.95 15.56 11.37
CA SER A 14 -12.95 15.56 10.29
C SER A 14 -13.04 14.22 9.56
N MET A 15 -11.94 13.48 9.45
CA MET A 15 -11.84 12.20 8.75
C MET A 15 -11.98 10.98 9.67
N SER A 16 -12.30 11.17 10.95
CA SER A 16 -12.22 10.09 11.94
C SER A 16 -13.13 8.88 11.67
N THR A 17 -14.33 9.11 11.12
CA THR A 17 -15.28 8.04 10.79
C THR A 17 -14.86 7.31 9.51
N GLU A 18 -14.51 8.05 8.46
CA GLU A 18 -13.99 7.55 7.20
C GLU A 18 -12.72 6.74 7.42
N LEU A 19 -11.81 7.20 8.27
CA LEU A 19 -10.55 6.54 8.56
C LEU A 19 -10.76 5.23 9.33
N SER A 20 -11.68 5.21 10.31
CA SER A 20 -12.04 3.95 10.99
C SER A 20 -12.65 2.93 10.03
N THR A 21 -13.48 3.39 9.09
CA THR A 21 -14.14 2.54 8.08
C THR A 21 -13.14 2.02 7.05
N LEU A 22 -12.26 2.90 6.55
CA LEU A 22 -11.24 2.54 5.57
C LEU A 22 -10.22 1.57 6.15
N ARG A 23 -9.78 1.75 7.41
CA ARG A 23 -8.90 0.77 8.08
C ARG A 23 -9.53 -0.61 8.19
N ALA A 24 -10.81 -0.68 8.54
CA ALA A 24 -11.53 -1.93 8.59
C ALA A 24 -11.59 -2.59 7.20
N ALA A 25 -11.71 -1.79 6.13
CA ALA A 25 -11.78 -2.26 4.76
C ALA A 25 -10.40 -2.58 4.12
N THR A 26 -9.31 -1.91 4.50
CA THR A 26 -7.98 -2.11 3.88
C THR A 26 -7.52 -3.56 4.01
N THR A 27 -7.84 -4.21 5.12
CA THR A 27 -7.56 -5.64 5.33
C THR A 27 -8.26 -6.49 4.27
N SER A 28 -9.57 -6.32 4.11
CA SER A 28 -10.35 -7.06 3.12
C SER A 28 -9.96 -6.73 1.69
N LEU A 29 -9.54 -5.49 1.40
CA LEU A 29 -9.05 -5.11 0.08
C LEU A 29 -7.74 -5.81 -0.27
N LEU A 30 -6.76 -5.80 0.64
CA LEU A 30 -5.48 -6.47 0.42
C LEU A 30 -5.67 -7.99 0.31
N GLU A 31 -6.52 -8.58 1.14
CA GLU A 31 -6.88 -10.01 1.05
C GLU A 31 -7.57 -10.33 -0.28
N SER A 32 -8.52 -9.50 -0.73
CA SER A 32 -9.24 -9.72 -2.00
C SER A 32 -8.35 -9.52 -3.24
N LEU A 33 -7.33 -8.66 -3.14
CA LEU A 33 -6.39 -8.42 -4.23
C LEU A 33 -5.28 -9.46 -4.30
N THR A 34 -4.99 -10.16 -3.20
CA THR A 34 -3.87 -11.11 -3.16
C THR A 34 -4.31 -12.46 -3.73
N CYS A 35 -3.51 -13.01 -4.64
CA CYS A 35 -3.78 -14.35 -5.15
C CYS A 35 -3.78 -15.37 -4.02
N SER A 36 -4.82 -16.20 -3.93
CA SER A 36 -4.92 -17.23 -2.90
C SER A 36 -3.77 -18.25 -3.00
N ASP A 37 -3.01 -18.40 -1.91
CA ASP A 37 -1.99 -19.45 -1.74
C ASP A 37 -2.64 -20.76 -1.33
N THR A 38 -2.27 -21.86 -2.01
CA THR A 38 -2.88 -23.17 -1.76
C THR A 38 -2.06 -24.06 -0.82
N GLY A 39 -0.92 -23.57 -0.33
CA GLY A 39 -0.07 -24.28 0.63
C GLY A 39 0.97 -25.21 0.03
N PHE A 40 0.88 -25.51 -1.27
CA PHE A 40 1.75 -26.46 -1.95
C PHE A 40 3.08 -25.83 -2.39
N ALA A 41 4.19 -26.49 -2.08
CA ALA A 41 5.50 -26.07 -2.58
C ALA A 41 5.65 -26.46 -4.06
N CYS A 42 6.28 -25.59 -4.85
CA CYS A 42 6.50 -25.79 -6.28
C CYS A 42 7.88 -25.25 -6.70
N ARG A 43 8.34 -25.69 -7.87
CA ARG A 43 9.51 -25.10 -8.56
C ARG A 43 9.14 -24.55 -9.93
N THR A 44 8.10 -25.10 -10.54
CA THR A 44 7.59 -24.72 -11.85
C THR A 44 6.07 -24.77 -11.85
N ASP A 45 5.42 -24.07 -12.78
CA ASP A 45 3.96 -24.06 -12.90
C ASP A 45 3.36 -25.47 -13.10
N GLY A 46 4.13 -26.40 -13.68
CA GLY A 46 3.72 -27.79 -13.88
C GLY A 46 3.57 -28.61 -12.59
N ASP A 47 4.11 -28.10 -11.47
CA ASP A 47 3.95 -28.72 -10.15
C ASP A 47 2.59 -28.36 -9.51
N CYS A 48 1.89 -27.35 -10.04
CA CYS A 48 0.65 -26.83 -9.49
C CYS A 48 -0.58 -27.37 -10.25
N ALA A 49 -1.75 -27.30 -9.61
CA ALA A 49 -3.00 -27.77 -10.22
C ALA A 49 -3.45 -26.87 -11.39
N VAL A 50 -4.37 -27.36 -12.21
CA VAL A 50 -4.94 -26.55 -13.31
C VAL A 50 -5.55 -25.26 -12.76
N GLY A 51 -5.14 -24.12 -13.34
CA GLY A 51 -5.57 -22.79 -12.88
C GLY A 51 -4.70 -22.20 -11.75
N GLN A 52 -3.54 -22.79 -11.49
CA GLN A 52 -2.55 -22.30 -10.53
C GLN A 52 -1.19 -22.10 -11.22
N VAL A 53 -0.35 -21.28 -10.62
CA VAL A 53 1.02 -21.00 -11.06
C VAL A 53 1.98 -21.07 -9.87
N CYS A 54 3.26 -21.30 -10.14
CA CYS A 54 4.28 -21.30 -9.11
C CYS A 54 4.75 -19.87 -8.82
N SER A 55 4.47 -19.39 -7.62
CA SER A 55 4.87 -18.06 -7.18
C SER A 55 6.38 -17.97 -6.95
N LEU A 56 6.89 -16.74 -6.86
CA LEU A 56 8.30 -16.47 -6.54
C LEU A 56 8.71 -16.90 -5.14
N THR A 57 7.76 -17.14 -4.24
CA THR A 57 8.02 -17.70 -2.92
C THR A 57 8.09 -19.23 -2.94
N GLY A 58 7.98 -19.85 -4.13
CA GLY A 58 8.05 -21.29 -4.32
C GLY A 58 6.77 -21.98 -3.87
N ARG A 59 5.61 -21.31 -3.98
CA ARG A 59 4.31 -21.84 -3.59
C ARG A 59 3.27 -21.72 -4.68
N CYS A 60 2.38 -22.70 -4.80
CA CYS A 60 1.29 -22.65 -5.74
C CYS A 60 0.26 -21.61 -5.31
N THR A 61 -0.01 -20.65 -6.19
CA THR A 61 -1.07 -19.65 -6.03
C THR A 61 -2.04 -19.76 -7.19
N GLU A 62 -3.23 -19.18 -7.08
CA GLU A 62 -4.10 -19.05 -8.25
C GLU A 62 -3.41 -18.29 -9.40
N ASP A 63 -3.81 -18.60 -10.63
CA ASP A 63 -3.28 -17.98 -11.83
C ASP A 63 -3.83 -16.53 -11.98
N PRO A 64 -2.98 -15.49 -11.83
CA PRO A 64 -3.43 -14.10 -11.91
C PRO A 64 -3.97 -13.72 -13.30
N THR A 65 -3.62 -14.47 -14.35
CA THR A 65 -4.18 -14.23 -15.69
C THR A 65 -5.65 -14.63 -15.78
N ARG A 66 -6.16 -15.40 -14.80
CA ARG A 66 -7.54 -15.89 -14.72
C ARG A 66 -8.34 -15.22 -13.61
N SER A 67 -7.70 -14.94 -12.47
CA SER A 67 -8.40 -14.50 -11.25
C SER A 67 -8.38 -12.99 -11.00
N SER A 68 -7.72 -12.19 -11.85
CA SER A 68 -7.52 -10.73 -11.66
C SER A 68 -6.87 -10.34 -10.32
N CYS A 69 -6.24 -11.30 -9.64
CA CYS A 69 -5.48 -11.12 -8.41
C CYS A 69 -4.02 -10.69 -8.70
N ILE A 70 -3.34 -10.25 -7.64
CA ILE A 70 -1.95 -9.84 -7.63
C ILE A 70 -1.14 -10.93 -6.94
N ALA A 71 -0.23 -11.56 -7.69
CA ALA A 71 0.56 -12.69 -7.19
C ALA A 71 1.64 -12.27 -6.17
N SER A 72 2.06 -11.01 -6.19
CA SER A 72 3.08 -10.49 -5.28
C SER A 72 2.83 -8.99 -5.02
N PRO A 73 1.82 -8.63 -4.21
CA PRO A 73 1.58 -7.26 -3.84
C PRO A 73 2.61 -6.83 -2.79
N TRP A 74 3.29 -5.72 -3.03
CA TRP A 74 4.04 -5.02 -1.98
C TRP A 74 3.15 -3.91 -1.45
N SER A 75 3.08 -3.80 -0.13
CA SER A 75 2.25 -2.80 0.50
C SER A 75 2.96 -2.09 1.64
N GLY A 76 2.58 -0.83 1.83
CA GLY A 76 3.12 0.05 2.86
C GLY A 76 2.06 1.06 3.29
N GLY A 77 2.35 1.83 4.34
CA GLY A 77 1.36 2.73 4.91
C GLY A 77 1.97 3.89 5.67
N GLY A 78 1.27 5.01 5.65
CA GLY A 78 1.63 6.22 6.37
C GLY A 78 0.42 7.12 6.59
N TYR A 79 0.64 8.23 7.27
CA TYR A 79 -0.39 9.25 7.49
C TYR A 79 0.19 10.66 7.41
N TYR A 80 -0.69 11.65 7.33
CA TYR A 80 -0.33 13.05 7.40
C TYR A 80 -1.34 13.88 8.21
N GLU A 81 -0.84 14.98 8.76
CA GLU A 81 -1.62 16.05 9.41
C GLU A 81 -0.96 17.39 9.04
N SER A 82 0.10 17.76 9.78
CA SER A 82 1.02 18.87 9.47
C SER A 82 2.33 18.42 8.85
N SER A 83 2.55 17.11 8.77
CA SER A 83 3.73 16.49 8.14
C SER A 83 3.43 15.05 7.79
N PHE A 84 4.09 14.54 6.75
CA PHE A 84 4.06 13.12 6.41
C PHE A 84 4.78 12.27 7.46
N VAL A 85 4.18 11.13 7.79
CA VAL A 85 4.78 10.09 8.60
C VAL A 85 4.71 8.77 7.85
N ASN A 86 5.87 8.30 7.38
CA ASN A 86 6.00 6.94 6.86
C ASN A 86 6.01 5.94 8.03
N ARG A 87 4.97 5.12 8.13
CA ARG A 87 4.85 4.11 9.21
C ARG A 87 5.42 2.77 8.79
N LEU A 88 5.26 2.43 7.52
CA LEU A 88 5.78 1.20 6.94
C LEU A 88 6.17 1.43 5.48
N PRO A 89 7.45 1.23 5.12
CA PRO A 89 7.88 1.22 3.73
C PRO A 89 7.23 0.05 2.97
N LEU A 90 7.21 0.12 1.64
CA LEU A 90 6.70 -0.96 0.80
C LEU A 90 7.41 -2.29 1.10
N GLN A 91 6.61 -3.33 1.36
CA GLN A 91 7.11 -4.64 1.75
C GLN A 91 6.08 -5.75 1.46
N ALA A 92 6.52 -7.01 1.47
CA ALA A 92 5.76 -8.15 0.94
C ALA A 92 4.80 -8.86 1.92
N VAL A 93 4.62 -8.35 3.14
CA VAL A 93 3.81 -8.92 4.24
C VAL A 93 2.56 -8.05 4.48
N PRO A 94 1.40 -8.37 3.86
CA PRO A 94 0.20 -7.54 3.94
C PRO A 94 -0.28 -7.24 5.37
N GLU A 95 -0.05 -8.16 6.32
CA GLU A 95 -0.41 -8.00 7.72
C GLU A 95 0.40 -6.92 8.43
N ALA A 96 1.64 -6.68 8.01
CA ALA A 96 2.46 -5.59 8.54
C ALA A 96 1.89 -4.24 8.09
N THR A 97 1.41 -4.14 6.84
CA THR A 97 0.69 -2.96 6.33
C THR A 97 -0.57 -2.72 7.15
N ARG A 98 -1.35 -3.76 7.43
CA ARG A 98 -2.53 -3.64 8.30
C ARG A 98 -2.19 -3.05 9.66
N ALA A 99 -1.15 -3.54 10.33
CA ALA A 99 -0.73 -3.03 11.63
C ALA A 99 -0.23 -1.57 11.56
N ALA A 100 0.43 -1.20 10.45
CA ALA A 100 0.94 0.16 10.25
C ALA A 100 -0.16 1.22 10.07
N LEU A 101 -1.35 0.79 9.64
CA LEU A 101 -2.50 1.66 9.39
C LEU A 101 -3.37 1.89 10.63
N ASP A 102 -3.09 1.22 11.74
CA ASP A 102 -3.70 1.51 13.04
C ASP A 102 -3.06 2.74 13.68
N VAL A 103 -3.57 3.93 13.31
CA VAL A 103 -3.04 5.22 13.76
C VAL A 103 -4.10 6.04 14.52
N PRO A 104 -3.78 6.92 15.46
CA PRO A 104 -4.81 7.74 16.08
C PRO A 104 -5.38 8.77 15.09
N THR A 105 -6.64 9.17 15.26
CA THR A 105 -7.18 10.37 14.58
C THR A 105 -6.87 11.57 15.44
N THR A 106 -6.06 12.50 14.94
CA THR A 106 -5.60 13.69 15.64
C THR A 106 -5.67 14.90 14.72
N GLY A 107 -5.87 16.08 15.30
CA GLY A 107 -5.63 17.32 14.57
C GLY A 107 -6.81 17.95 13.84
N THR A 108 -6.51 19.13 13.28
CA THR A 108 -7.42 19.99 12.49
C THR A 108 -6.76 20.54 11.22
N VAL A 109 -5.57 20.06 10.86
CA VAL A 109 -4.75 20.59 9.76
C VAL A 109 -4.60 19.50 8.69
N GLU A 110 -4.97 19.84 7.45
CA GLU A 110 -5.02 18.91 6.29
C GLU A 110 -3.98 19.32 5.22
N GLU A 111 -2.68 19.04 5.43
CA GLU A 111 -1.60 19.36 4.47
C GLU A 111 -1.31 18.19 3.50
N LEU A 112 -2.27 17.91 2.62
CA LEU A 112 -2.22 16.76 1.70
C LEU A 112 -1.09 16.83 0.65
N PHE A 113 -0.69 18.03 0.18
CA PHE A 113 0.22 18.16 -0.96
C PHE A 113 1.70 17.99 -0.54
N GLY A 114 2.09 18.50 0.63
CA GLY A 114 3.38 18.24 1.27
C GLY A 114 3.53 16.76 1.64
N ALA A 115 2.42 16.13 2.02
CA ALA A 115 2.41 14.70 2.31
C ALA A 115 2.67 13.83 1.08
N ALA A 116 2.00 14.12 -0.05
CA ALA A 116 2.22 13.42 -1.31
C ALA A 116 3.66 13.57 -1.82
N TRP A 117 4.28 14.75 -1.63
CA TRP A 117 5.67 14.98 -2.02
C TRP A 117 6.65 14.20 -1.14
N SER A 118 6.45 14.20 0.17
CA SER A 118 7.27 13.45 1.12
C SER A 118 7.25 11.92 0.90
N VAL A 119 6.20 11.37 0.28
CA VAL A 119 6.16 9.95 -0.13
C VAL A 119 7.14 9.65 -1.25
N VAL A 120 7.33 10.60 -2.18
CA VAL A 120 8.19 10.44 -3.37
C VAL A 120 9.63 10.88 -3.09
N ASP A 121 9.82 11.96 -2.35
CA ASP A 121 11.13 12.54 -2.00
C ASP A 121 11.10 13.14 -0.59
N PRO A 122 11.45 12.35 0.45
CA PRO A 122 11.39 12.81 1.84
C PRO A 122 12.43 13.88 2.17
N ASP A 123 13.54 13.96 1.42
CA ASP A 123 14.60 14.95 1.64
C ASP A 123 14.32 16.27 0.89
N GLY A 124 13.47 16.23 -0.14
CA GLY A 124 13.06 17.37 -0.97
C GLY A 124 11.72 18.00 -0.60
N SER A 125 10.99 17.47 0.38
CA SER A 125 9.68 18.02 0.76
C SER A 125 9.82 19.43 1.34
N PRO A 126 9.14 20.45 0.77
CA PRO A 126 8.97 21.73 1.46
C PRO A 126 8.16 21.46 2.72
N GLY A 127 8.36 22.28 3.75
CA GLY A 127 7.47 22.29 4.92
C GLY A 127 6.05 22.76 4.56
N ALA A 128 5.29 23.19 5.58
CA ALA A 128 3.91 23.66 5.48
C ALA A 128 3.58 24.47 4.20
N GLU A 129 2.43 24.15 3.61
CA GLU A 129 2.07 24.27 2.20
C GLU A 129 2.30 25.65 1.54
N THR A 130 2.95 25.64 0.36
CA THR A 130 2.90 26.73 -0.65
C THR A 130 2.34 26.26 -2.00
N GLY A 131 1.41 25.29 -1.98
CA GLY A 131 0.55 24.94 -3.12
C GLY A 131 1.06 23.79 -4.00
N CYS A 132 0.25 23.43 -5.02
CA CYS A 132 0.49 22.29 -5.91
C CYS A 132 1.92 22.26 -6.48
N ALA A 133 2.52 21.07 -6.51
CA ALA A 133 3.82 20.82 -7.13
C ALA A 133 3.85 21.40 -8.56
N THR A 134 4.76 22.34 -8.80
CA THR A 134 5.11 22.73 -10.17
C THR A 134 5.90 21.59 -10.80
N ALA A 135 5.60 21.28 -12.07
CA ALA A 135 6.23 20.18 -12.77
C ALA A 135 7.76 20.25 -12.64
N SER A 136 8.36 19.18 -12.11
CA SER A 136 9.81 19.07 -11.99
C SER A 136 10.43 19.17 -13.39
N PRO A 137 11.39 20.07 -13.65
CA PRO A 137 12.07 20.09 -14.93
C PRO A 137 12.85 18.78 -15.04
N THR A 138 12.58 18.06 -16.12
CA THR A 138 13.29 16.83 -16.52
C THR A 138 14.78 16.92 -16.21
N ARG A 139 15.29 16.04 -15.33
CA ARG A 139 16.73 15.83 -15.16
C ARG A 139 17.30 15.32 -16.49
N GLY A 140 18.22 16.09 -17.07
CA GLY A 140 19.11 15.66 -18.16
C GLY A 140 20.27 14.82 -17.66
#